data_AF-X1HBJ7-F1
#
_entry.id   AF-X1HBJ7-F1
#
_cell.length_a   1.000
_cell.length_b   1.000
_cell.length_c   1.000
_cell.angle_alpha   90.00
_cell.angle_beta   90.00
_cell.angle_gamma   90.00
#
_symmetry.space_group_name_H-M   'P 1'
#
loop_
_entity.id
_entity.type
_entity.pdbx_description
1 polymer ?
#
loop_
_entity_poly.entity_id
_entity_poly.type
_entity_poly.pdbx_seq_one_letter_code
_entity_poly.pdbx_strand_id
1 'polypeptide(L)'
;ASQISRADEKSVEAATESMTTLNKNASQLMVKFGAHACTDVTGFSLCGHLAEMALSSGVDVEVVWDNIPLFVGVLEYAAAGILPGAIERNKESCGQRIIAADSLPQEMLDICYDAQTSGGLLVALAESKADDFLKALHKACPERSLSRAKPRGRGKGISAAAVIGRVLGKGSGVVHIKTDGSRKIPSPKPGKPAVKPAPAEQKLEQPSSTGPQAEEVPCCADAVTSTGQKISKDSDIAQIKAKFIDFLG
;
A
#
# COMPACT_ATOMS: atom_id res chain seq x y z
N ALA A 1 15.23 -6.94 -3.26
CA ALA A 1 16.43 -7.30 -2.46
C ALA A 1 16.45 -8.76 -1.98
N SER A 2 15.36 -9.29 -1.37
CA SER A 2 15.34 -10.67 -0.84
C SER A 2 15.54 -11.74 -1.93
N GLN A 3 14.85 -11.60 -3.08
CA GLN A 3 14.97 -12.51 -4.23
C GLN A 3 16.39 -12.66 -4.80
N ILE A 4 17.27 -11.71 -4.52
CA ILE A 4 18.68 -11.70 -4.97
C ILE A 4 19.66 -11.84 -3.80
N SER A 5 19.20 -12.27 -2.62
CA SER A 5 20.02 -12.46 -1.40
C SER A 5 20.80 -11.21 -0.95
N ARG A 6 20.21 -10.01 -1.14
CA ARG A 6 20.81 -8.72 -0.74
C ARG A 6 19.98 -7.96 0.30
N ALA A 7 18.91 -8.56 0.82
CA ALA A 7 18.09 -7.94 1.86
C ALA A 7 18.74 -8.13 3.24
N ASP A 8 18.77 -7.06 4.03
CA ASP A 8 19.05 -7.13 5.46
C ASP A 8 17.90 -7.83 6.21
N GLU A 9 18.23 -8.61 7.24
CA GLU A 9 17.24 -9.34 8.05
C GLU A 9 16.18 -8.40 8.63
N LYS A 10 16.57 -7.21 9.11
CA LYS A 10 15.63 -6.23 9.68
C LYS A 10 14.65 -5.70 8.62
N SER A 11 15.10 -5.54 7.38
CA SER A 11 14.21 -5.14 6.28
C SER A 11 13.16 -6.23 6.00
N VAL A 12 13.58 -7.50 6.01
CA VAL A 12 12.68 -8.64 5.76
C VAL A 12 11.67 -8.80 6.91
N GLU A 13 12.12 -8.68 8.17
CA GLU A 13 11.24 -8.71 9.34
C GLU A 13 10.22 -7.58 9.31
N ALA A 14 10.64 -6.33 9.04
CA ALA A 14 9.74 -5.18 8.99
C ALA A 14 8.68 -5.32 7.88
N ALA A 15 9.09 -5.77 6.68
CA ALA A 15 8.15 -6.03 5.59
C ALA A 15 7.19 -7.17 5.93
N THR A 16 7.68 -8.26 6.55
CA THR A 16 6.83 -9.39 6.95
C THR A 16 5.83 -9.00 8.03
N GLU A 17 6.25 -8.23 9.03
CA GLU A 17 5.36 -7.70 10.07
C GLU A 17 4.28 -6.81 9.44
N SER A 18 4.65 -5.93 8.51
CA SER A 18 3.69 -5.09 7.79
C SER A 18 2.67 -5.92 7.00
N MET A 19 3.14 -6.85 6.15
CA MET A 19 2.26 -7.67 5.30
C MET A 19 1.31 -8.57 6.09
N THR A 20 1.71 -8.99 7.29
CA THR A 20 0.90 -9.85 8.17
C THR A 20 0.02 -9.07 9.14
N THR A 21 0.15 -7.74 9.18
CA THR A 21 -0.67 -6.87 10.02
C THR A 21 -2.03 -6.61 9.35
N LEU A 22 -3.12 -6.90 10.08
CA LEU A 22 -4.47 -6.67 9.57
C LEU A 22 -4.83 -5.18 9.60
N ASN A 23 -5.40 -4.68 8.49
CA ASN A 23 -5.99 -3.34 8.40
C ASN A 23 -7.26 -3.13 9.27
N LYS A 24 -7.66 -4.12 10.09
CA LYS A 24 -8.90 -4.11 10.90
C LYS A 24 -9.00 -2.90 11.84
N ASN A 25 -7.93 -2.58 12.56
CA ASN A 25 -7.99 -1.47 13.53
C ASN A 25 -8.05 -0.12 12.81
N ALA A 26 -7.28 0.03 11.73
CA ALA A 26 -7.30 1.23 10.90
C ALA A 26 -8.69 1.44 10.26
N SER A 27 -9.32 0.38 9.75
CA SER A 27 -10.64 0.46 9.12
C SER A 27 -11.77 0.78 10.11
N GLN A 28 -11.69 0.28 11.35
CA GLN A 28 -12.65 0.66 12.39
C GLN A 28 -12.51 2.13 12.80
N LEU A 29 -11.27 2.60 12.93
CA LEU A 29 -11.00 3.99 13.30
C LEU A 29 -11.37 4.97 12.18
N MET A 30 -11.05 4.68 10.92
CA MET A 30 -11.36 5.61 9.83
C MET A 30 -12.88 5.89 9.73
N VAL A 31 -13.72 4.88 9.99
CA VAL A 31 -15.18 5.05 10.07
C VAL A 31 -15.57 5.93 11.24
N LYS A 32 -15.00 5.69 12.43
CA LYS A 32 -15.26 6.51 13.63
C LYS A 32 -14.88 7.97 13.45
N PHE A 33 -13.78 8.25 12.76
CA PHE A 33 -13.31 9.60 12.49
C PHE A 33 -14.05 10.26 11.31
N GLY A 34 -14.83 9.49 10.55
CA GLY A 34 -15.61 9.98 9.41
C GLY A 34 -14.72 10.26 8.20
N ALA A 35 -13.94 9.27 7.79
CA ALA A 35 -13.21 9.31 6.52
C ALA A 35 -14.17 9.56 5.35
N HIS A 36 -13.74 10.39 4.41
CA HIS A 36 -14.48 10.72 3.18
C HIS A 36 -14.20 9.69 2.08
N ALA A 37 -12.97 9.19 2.01
CA ALA A 37 -12.55 8.16 1.07
C ALA A 37 -11.48 7.27 1.71
N CYS A 38 -11.38 6.03 1.23
CA CYS A 38 -10.33 5.11 1.61
C CYS A 38 -10.08 4.11 0.47
N THR A 39 -8.81 3.76 0.27
CA THR A 39 -8.38 2.61 -0.53
C THR A 39 -7.23 1.89 0.18
N ASP A 40 -6.96 0.63 -0.14
CA ASP A 40 -5.77 -0.10 0.31
C ASP A 40 -4.65 -0.02 -0.73
N VAL A 41 -3.44 0.32 -0.28
CA VAL A 41 -2.28 0.45 -1.18
C VAL A 41 -1.68 -0.93 -1.43
N THR A 42 -1.83 -1.42 -2.65
CA THR A 42 -1.43 -2.78 -3.05
C THR A 42 -0.58 -2.79 -4.33
N GLY A 43 -0.82 -3.73 -5.25
CA GLY A 43 0.03 -3.98 -6.42
C GLY A 43 0.14 -2.81 -7.39
N PHE A 44 -0.85 -1.91 -7.40
CA PHE A 44 -0.85 -0.69 -8.21
C PHE A 44 -0.08 0.48 -7.59
N SER A 45 0.65 0.24 -6.50
CA SER A 45 1.48 1.23 -5.79
C SER A 45 0.71 2.38 -5.14
N LEU A 46 1.42 3.21 -4.38
CA LEU A 46 0.86 4.41 -3.79
C LEU A 46 0.37 5.38 -4.86
N CYS A 47 1.18 5.63 -5.90
CA CYS A 47 0.82 6.54 -6.98
C CYS A 47 -0.43 6.09 -7.73
N GLY A 48 -0.54 4.81 -8.06
CA GLY A 48 -1.71 4.30 -8.81
C GLY A 48 -3.00 4.41 -7.99
N HIS A 49 -2.97 3.95 -6.74
CA HIS A 49 -4.13 4.03 -5.85
C HIS A 49 -4.55 5.47 -5.53
N LEU A 50 -3.59 6.35 -5.28
CA LEU A 50 -3.86 7.76 -5.00
C LEU A 50 -4.38 8.50 -6.24
N ALA A 51 -3.82 8.25 -7.42
CA ALA A 51 -4.27 8.86 -8.67
C ALA A 51 -5.71 8.44 -9.01
N GLU A 52 -6.05 7.15 -8.82
CA GLU A 52 -7.41 6.66 -9.03
C GLU A 52 -8.40 7.28 -8.03
N MET A 53 -8.02 7.36 -6.75
CA MET A 53 -8.84 7.97 -5.71
C MET A 53 -9.07 9.47 -5.97
N ALA A 54 -8.03 10.19 -6.41
CA ALA A 54 -8.12 11.61 -6.77
C ALA A 54 -9.00 11.85 -7.99
N LEU A 55 -8.80 11.06 -9.06
CA LEU A 55 -9.60 11.10 -10.28
C LEU A 55 -11.08 10.83 -10.02
N SER A 56 -11.39 9.74 -9.32
CA SER A 56 -12.76 9.36 -8.98
C SER A 56 -13.46 10.38 -8.08
N SER A 57 -12.69 11.14 -7.30
CA SER A 57 -13.20 12.19 -6.42
C SER A 57 -13.27 13.56 -7.08
N GLY A 58 -12.72 13.73 -8.29
CA GLY A 58 -12.65 15.02 -8.99
C GLY A 58 -11.82 16.06 -8.25
N VAL A 59 -10.72 15.64 -7.63
CA VAL A 59 -9.84 16.51 -6.83
C VAL A 59 -8.38 16.34 -7.23
N ASP A 60 -7.58 17.37 -6.98
CA ASP A 60 -6.13 17.26 -7.02
C ASP A 60 -5.58 17.11 -5.59
N VAL A 61 -4.44 16.44 -5.47
CA VAL A 61 -3.82 16.12 -4.18
C VAL A 61 -2.34 16.48 -4.18
N GLU A 62 -1.84 16.82 -3.01
CA GLU A 62 -0.42 17.10 -2.77
C GLU A 62 0.12 16.12 -1.74
N VAL A 63 1.22 15.46 -2.07
CA VAL A 63 1.96 14.54 -1.20
C VAL A 63 3.33 15.13 -0.92
N VAL A 64 3.72 15.12 0.34
CA VAL A 64 5.09 15.38 0.78
C VAL A 64 5.80 14.03 0.83
N TRP A 65 6.69 13.78 -0.13
CA TRP A 65 7.45 12.55 -0.25
C TRP A 65 8.16 12.22 1.07
N ASP A 66 8.73 13.25 1.71
CA ASP A 66 9.44 13.17 2.98
C ASP A 66 8.58 12.78 4.18
N ASN A 67 7.25 12.72 4.06
CA ASN A 67 6.36 12.19 5.09
C ASN A 67 5.95 10.72 4.86
N ILE A 68 6.25 10.13 3.69
CA ILE A 68 5.87 8.74 3.37
C ILE A 68 6.67 7.77 4.26
N PRO A 69 6.01 6.94 5.08
CA PRO A 69 6.70 5.92 5.88
C PRO A 69 7.42 4.92 4.98
N LEU A 70 8.71 4.69 5.22
CA LEU A 70 9.51 3.71 4.48
C LEU A 70 10.06 2.66 5.43
N PHE A 71 10.22 1.44 4.92
CA PHE A 71 10.99 0.42 5.62
C PHE A 71 12.47 0.78 5.67
N VAL A 72 13.14 0.30 6.71
CA VAL A 72 14.60 0.38 6.82
C VAL A 72 15.23 -0.28 5.60
N GLY A 73 16.20 0.39 4.98
CA GLY A 73 16.94 -0.11 3.82
C GLY A 73 16.38 0.30 2.45
N VAL A 74 15.14 0.83 2.38
CA VAL A 74 14.50 1.13 1.08
C VAL A 74 15.30 2.15 0.28
N LEU A 75 15.79 3.21 0.92
CA LEU A 75 16.61 4.23 0.27
C LEU A 75 17.94 3.67 -0.23
N GLU A 76 18.57 2.78 0.53
CA GLU A 76 19.81 2.11 0.15
C GLU A 76 19.60 1.14 -1.02
N TYR A 77 18.47 0.43 -1.05
CA TYR A 77 18.11 -0.46 -2.17
C TYR A 77 17.83 0.34 -3.43
N ALA A 78 17.08 1.45 -3.34
CA ALA A 78 16.83 2.36 -4.44
C ALA A 78 18.13 2.96 -5.00
N ALA A 79 19.01 3.46 -4.13
CA ALA A 79 20.34 3.97 -4.51
C ALA A 79 21.23 2.90 -5.18
N ALA A 80 21.04 1.63 -4.86
CA ALA A 80 21.75 0.51 -5.46
C ALA A 80 21.07 -0.02 -6.75
N GLY A 81 20.01 0.62 -7.24
CA GLY A 81 19.23 0.18 -8.40
C GLY A 81 18.44 -1.11 -8.19
N ILE A 82 18.19 -1.49 -6.93
CA ILE A 82 17.43 -2.70 -6.57
C ILE A 82 15.94 -2.31 -6.48
N LEU A 83 15.32 -2.17 -7.64
CA LEU A 83 13.91 -1.79 -7.80
C LEU A 83 13.13 -2.93 -8.48
N PRO A 84 11.88 -3.24 -8.04
CA PRO A 84 11.08 -4.27 -8.70
C PRO A 84 10.62 -3.87 -10.10
N GLY A 85 10.54 -4.84 -11.02
CA GLY A 85 10.09 -4.59 -12.39
C GLY A 85 8.64 -4.13 -12.52
N ALA A 86 7.82 -4.24 -11.46
CA ALA A 86 6.46 -3.72 -11.44
C ALA A 86 6.39 -2.18 -11.50
N ILE A 87 7.47 -1.49 -11.12
CA ILE A 87 7.53 -0.02 -11.12
C ILE A 87 7.27 0.56 -12.50
N GLU A 88 7.88 0.03 -13.55
CA GLU A 88 7.71 0.54 -14.91
C GLU A 88 6.25 0.40 -15.38
N ARG A 89 5.61 -0.74 -15.09
CA ARG A 89 4.19 -0.94 -15.39
C ARG A 89 3.28 0.05 -14.65
N ASN A 90 3.58 0.33 -13.38
CA ASN A 90 2.82 1.29 -12.58
C ASN A 90 3.04 2.73 -13.08
N LYS A 91 4.26 3.09 -13.49
CA LYS A 91 4.56 4.38 -14.14
C LYS A 91 3.78 4.56 -15.43
N GLU A 92 3.78 3.57 -16.31
CA GLU A 92 3.02 3.62 -17.56
C GLU A 92 1.51 3.82 -17.32
N SER A 93 0.97 3.18 -16.28
CA SER A 93 -0.46 3.23 -15.97
C SER A 93 -0.92 4.57 -15.38
N CYS A 94 -0.16 5.17 -14.46
CA CYS A 94 -0.61 6.35 -13.72
C CYS A 94 0.27 7.59 -13.84
N GLY A 95 1.47 7.47 -14.42
CA GLY A 95 2.49 8.53 -14.45
C GLY A 95 2.05 9.83 -15.11
N GLN A 96 1.11 9.79 -16.06
CA GLN A 96 0.53 10.99 -16.70
C GLN A 96 -0.21 11.91 -15.70
N ARG A 97 -0.60 11.40 -14.53
CA ARG A 97 -1.28 12.16 -13.46
C ARG A 97 -0.33 12.56 -12.34
N ILE A 98 0.93 12.16 -12.39
CA ILE A 98 1.91 12.41 -11.34
C ILE A 98 2.81 13.57 -11.77
N ILE A 99 2.79 14.66 -10.99
CA ILE A 99 3.69 15.80 -11.16
C ILE A 99 4.63 15.84 -9.97
N ALA A 100 5.86 15.37 -10.16
CA ALA A 100 6.89 15.40 -9.13
C ALA A 100 7.70 16.71 -9.20
N ALA A 101 8.20 17.16 -8.04
CA ALA A 101 9.15 18.26 -7.98
C ALA A 101 10.47 17.90 -8.67
N ASP A 102 11.03 18.81 -9.47
CA ASP A 102 12.31 18.61 -10.17
C ASP A 102 13.48 18.29 -9.24
N SER A 103 13.38 18.70 -7.97
CA SER A 103 14.37 18.44 -6.93
C SER A 103 14.30 17.02 -6.34
N LEU A 104 13.28 16.23 -6.67
CA LEU A 104 13.12 14.86 -6.19
C LEU A 104 13.84 13.87 -7.13
N PRO A 105 14.88 13.14 -6.65
CA PRO A 105 15.56 12.14 -7.47
C PRO A 105 14.62 11.07 -8.01
N GLN A 106 14.87 10.60 -9.23
CA GLN A 106 14.02 9.63 -9.91
C GLN A 106 13.88 8.33 -9.10
N GLU A 107 14.97 7.84 -8.52
CA GLU A 107 14.97 6.61 -7.71
C GLU A 107 14.14 6.75 -6.43
N MET A 108 14.02 7.97 -5.89
CA MET A 108 13.13 8.27 -4.77
C MET A 108 11.67 8.29 -5.21
N LEU A 109 11.38 8.92 -6.36
CA LEU A 109 10.06 8.90 -6.96
C LEU A 109 9.60 7.46 -7.31
N ASP A 110 10.52 6.62 -7.79
CA ASP A 110 10.26 5.23 -8.17
C ASP A 110 9.73 4.38 -7.02
N ILE A 111 10.07 4.71 -5.78
CA ILE A 111 9.52 4.03 -4.59
C ILE A 111 8.00 4.21 -4.51
N CYS A 112 7.46 5.35 -4.97
CA CYS A 112 6.01 5.59 -4.96
C CYS A 112 5.25 4.72 -5.98
N TYR A 113 5.97 4.12 -6.95
CA TYR A 113 5.46 3.19 -7.95
C TYR A 113 5.67 1.71 -7.55
N ASP A 114 6.26 1.44 -6.39
CA ASP A 114 6.52 0.08 -5.93
C ASP A 114 5.22 -0.66 -5.58
N ALA A 115 5.09 -1.89 -6.08
CA ALA A 115 3.94 -2.75 -5.85
C ALA A 115 3.95 -3.29 -4.41
N GLN A 116 2.95 -2.92 -3.61
CA GLN A 116 2.84 -3.39 -2.22
C GLN A 116 2.01 -4.67 -2.14
N THR A 117 2.52 -5.69 -1.44
CA THR A 117 1.72 -6.88 -1.10
C THR A 117 1.05 -6.63 0.25
N SER A 118 -0.28 -6.75 0.32
CA SER A 118 -1.04 -6.55 1.58
C SER A 118 -0.64 -5.26 2.32
N GLY A 119 -0.61 -4.13 1.62
CA GLY A 119 -0.21 -2.86 2.20
C GLY A 119 -1.27 -2.21 3.11
N GLY A 120 -0.97 -0.99 3.55
CA GLY A 120 -1.82 -0.23 4.46
C GLY A 120 -3.02 0.44 3.81
N LEU A 121 -3.82 1.11 4.62
CA LEU A 121 -4.93 1.95 4.14
C LEU A 121 -4.44 3.38 3.84
N LEU A 122 -4.89 3.91 2.71
CA LEU A 122 -4.79 5.32 2.34
C LEU A 122 -6.15 5.97 2.58
N VAL A 123 -6.20 6.93 3.50
CA VAL A 123 -7.45 7.50 4.04
C VAL A 123 -7.49 9.00 3.81
N ALA A 124 -8.60 9.51 3.25
CA ALA A 124 -8.88 10.93 3.18
C ALA A 124 -9.89 11.32 4.27
N LEU A 125 -9.57 12.34 5.08
CA LEU A 125 -10.41 12.85 6.16
C LEU A 125 -10.27 14.36 6.29
N ALA A 126 -11.16 14.99 7.07
CA ALA A 126 -11.06 16.41 7.38
C ALA A 126 -9.75 16.72 8.10
N GLU A 127 -9.09 17.81 7.72
CA GLU A 127 -7.79 18.24 8.26
C GLU A 127 -7.81 18.38 9.79
N SER A 128 -8.90 18.95 10.34
CA SER A 128 -9.09 19.12 11.79
C SER A 128 -9.12 17.81 12.59
N LYS A 129 -9.30 16.67 11.92
CA LYS A 129 -9.34 15.34 12.54
C LYS A 129 -8.07 14.53 12.30
N ALA A 130 -7.16 14.99 11.45
CA ALA A 130 -5.98 14.24 11.03
C ALA A 130 -5.07 13.86 12.21
N ASP A 131 -4.74 14.83 13.06
CA ASP A 131 -3.84 14.62 14.20
C ASP A 131 -4.42 13.66 15.23
N ASP A 132 -5.71 13.79 15.54
CA ASP A 132 -6.37 12.93 16.51
C ASP A 132 -6.60 11.52 15.98
N PHE A 133 -6.85 11.38 14.67
CA PHE A 133 -6.88 10.09 14.01
C PHE A 133 -5.50 9.43 14.05
N LEU A 134 -4.43 10.18 13.78
CA LEU A 134 -3.06 9.69 13.82
C LEU A 134 -2.67 9.23 15.23
N LYS A 135 -2.94 10.05 16.26
CA LYS A 135 -2.77 9.67 17.67
C LYS A 135 -3.57 8.42 18.01
N ALA A 136 -4.80 8.30 17.51
CA ALA A 136 -5.62 7.13 17.72
C ALA A 136 -5.00 5.89 17.05
N LEU A 137 -4.49 5.97 15.81
CA LEU A 137 -3.80 4.87 15.15
C LEU A 137 -2.54 4.43 15.93
N HIS A 138 -1.74 5.39 16.40
CA HIS A 138 -0.54 5.13 17.19
C HIS A 138 -0.84 4.54 18.56
N LYS A 139 -1.98 4.91 19.17
CA LYS A 139 -2.43 4.40 20.47
C LYS A 139 -3.22 3.10 20.36
N ALA A 140 -3.94 2.90 19.25
CA ALA A 140 -5.02 1.94 19.18
C ALA A 140 -4.53 0.50 19.29
N CYS A 141 -4.93 -0.06 20.42
CA CYS A 141 -5.32 -1.43 20.61
C CYS A 141 -6.83 -1.43 20.94
N PRO A 142 -7.75 -1.70 20.00
CA PRO A 142 -9.12 -2.02 20.37
C PRO A 142 -9.17 -3.47 20.87
N GLU A 143 -9.14 -3.62 22.19
CA GLU A 143 -9.44 -4.86 22.91
C GLU A 143 -10.95 -5.11 22.94
N ARG A 144 -11.37 -6.24 22.35
CA ARG A 144 -12.42 -7.13 22.89
C ARG A 144 -12.48 -8.40 22.05
N SER A 145 -11.70 -9.41 22.43
CA SER A 145 -12.23 -10.78 22.40
C SER A 145 -11.39 -11.69 23.28
N LEU A 146 -12.05 -12.21 24.31
CA LEU A 146 -11.62 -13.28 25.19
C LEU A 146 -11.22 -14.51 24.36
N SER A 147 -9.94 -14.66 24.00
CA SER A 147 -9.41 -16.00 23.68
C SER A 147 -7.93 -16.11 24.06
N ARG A 148 -7.62 -17.19 24.77
CA ARG A 148 -6.36 -17.49 25.47
C ARG A 148 -5.15 -17.75 24.57
N ALA A 149 -5.25 -17.61 23.26
CA ALA A 149 -4.13 -17.79 22.35
C ALA A 149 -3.51 -16.44 22.04
N LYS A 150 -2.26 -16.21 22.46
CA LYS A 150 -1.50 -14.97 22.25
C LYS A 150 -0.93 -14.94 20.83
N PRO A 151 -1.50 -14.17 19.89
CA PRO A 151 -1.08 -14.15 18.49
C PRO A 151 -0.11 -12.99 18.33
N ARG A 152 1.04 -13.22 17.69
CA ARG A 152 2.02 -12.16 17.38
C ARG A 152 1.30 -11.00 16.67
N GLY A 153 1.43 -9.78 17.19
CA GLY A 153 0.92 -8.55 16.56
C GLY A 153 -0.48 -8.06 16.95
N ARG A 154 -1.24 -8.77 17.80
CA ARG A 154 -2.57 -8.28 18.22
C ARG A 154 -2.44 -7.22 19.33
N GLY A 155 -2.81 -5.98 18.98
CA GLY A 155 -2.98 -4.91 19.95
C GLY A 155 -1.82 -3.93 20.09
N LYS A 156 -0.92 -3.87 19.12
CA LYS A 156 0.10 -2.84 19.04
C LYS A 156 -0.42 -1.72 18.12
N GLY A 157 -0.25 -0.46 18.52
CA GLY A 157 -0.61 0.67 17.68
C GLY A 157 0.17 0.68 16.36
N ILE A 158 -0.40 1.32 15.34
CA ILE A 158 0.15 1.38 13.99
C ILE A 158 1.20 2.49 13.92
N SER A 159 2.41 2.22 14.43
CA SER A 159 3.48 3.23 14.54
C SER A 159 3.90 3.86 13.19
N ALA A 160 3.69 3.15 12.08
CA ALA A 160 4.00 3.63 10.74
C ALA A 160 2.91 4.54 10.14
N ALA A 161 1.77 4.77 10.81
CA ALA A 161 0.78 5.71 10.31
C ALA A 161 1.37 7.13 10.25
N ALA A 162 1.07 7.87 9.17
CA ALA A 162 1.55 9.23 8.94
C ALA A 162 0.55 10.03 8.08
N VAL A 163 0.56 11.35 8.25
CA VAL A 163 -0.07 12.28 7.31
C VAL A 163 0.93 12.57 6.20
N ILE A 164 0.68 12.03 5.01
CA ILE A 164 1.61 12.15 3.87
C ILE A 164 1.31 13.33 2.95
N GLY A 165 0.18 14.01 3.13
CA GLY A 165 -0.29 15.00 2.18
C GLY A 165 -1.66 15.57 2.50
N ARG A 166 -2.22 16.32 1.54
CA ARG A 166 -3.54 16.96 1.63
C ARG A 166 -4.24 16.99 0.27
N VAL A 167 -5.55 17.16 0.31
CA VAL A 167 -6.35 17.46 -0.89
C VAL A 167 -6.28 18.96 -1.16
N LEU A 168 -6.00 19.37 -2.40
CA LEU A 168 -5.86 20.77 -2.79
C LEU A 168 -7.21 21.42 -3.11
N GLY A 169 -8.16 20.64 -3.64
CA GLY A 169 -9.49 21.12 -4.05
C GLY A 169 -10.00 20.39 -5.29
N LYS A 170 -11.08 20.90 -5.90
CA LYS A 170 -11.62 20.37 -7.16
C LYS A 170 -10.53 20.43 -8.26
N GLY A 171 -10.40 19.35 -9.02
CA GLY A 171 -9.32 19.15 -9.97
C GLY A 171 -9.58 17.99 -10.92
N SER A 172 -8.58 17.65 -11.73
CA SER A 172 -8.68 16.58 -12.74
C SER A 172 -8.11 15.23 -12.29
N GLY A 173 -7.74 15.09 -11.01
CA GLY A 173 -7.15 13.86 -10.48
C GLY A 173 -5.62 13.86 -10.52
N VAL A 174 -4.99 15.04 -10.46
CA VAL A 174 -3.53 15.20 -10.49
C VAL A 174 -2.96 15.00 -9.08
N VAL A 175 -1.85 14.27 -9.00
CA VAL A 175 -1.08 14.04 -7.79
C VAL A 175 0.22 14.82 -7.88
N HIS A 176 0.36 15.85 -7.06
CA HIS A 176 1.59 16.61 -6.91
C HIS A 176 2.46 15.97 -5.84
N ILE A 177 3.69 15.56 -6.18
CA ILE A 177 4.66 15.03 -5.24
C ILE A 177 5.74 16.07 -4.99
N LYS A 178 5.77 16.60 -3.77
CA LYS A 178 6.76 17.56 -3.30
C LYS A 178 7.77 16.89 -2.38
N THR A 179 8.93 17.51 -2.22
CA THR A 179 9.93 17.14 -1.22
C THR A 179 10.33 18.38 -0.44
N ASP A 180 10.57 18.22 0.87
CA ASP A 180 11.16 19.24 1.73
C ASP A 180 12.69 19.08 1.86
N GLY A 181 13.25 18.02 1.25
CA GLY A 181 14.68 17.72 1.24
C GLY A 181 15.22 17.18 2.57
N SER A 182 14.36 16.84 3.52
CA SER A 182 14.77 16.24 4.81
C SER A 182 15.35 14.84 4.64
N ARG A 183 14.93 14.09 3.61
CA ARG A 183 15.56 12.83 3.21
C ARG A 183 16.39 13.00 1.96
N LYS A 184 17.53 12.31 1.95
CA LYS A 184 18.45 12.27 0.81
C LYS A 184 18.67 10.83 0.40
N ILE A 185 18.78 10.62 -0.90
CA ILE A 185 19.24 9.34 -1.41
C ILE A 185 20.71 9.15 -1.00
N PRO A 186 21.05 8.04 -0.34
CA PRO A 186 22.43 7.78 0.06
C PRO A 186 23.30 7.52 -1.19
N SER A 187 24.58 7.87 -1.12
CA SER A 187 25.52 7.46 -2.16
C SER A 187 25.60 5.93 -2.22
N PRO A 188 25.67 5.32 -3.42
CA PRO A 188 25.77 3.87 -3.54
C PRO A 188 27.02 3.38 -2.78
N LYS A 189 26.84 2.66 -1.68
CA LYS A 189 27.95 1.95 -1.05
C LYS A 189 28.41 0.86 -2.03
N PRO A 190 29.72 0.63 -2.24
CA PRO A 190 30.18 -0.52 -3.00
C PRO A 190 29.59 -1.78 -2.37
N GLY A 191 28.75 -2.48 -3.13
CA GLY A 191 27.99 -3.61 -2.61
C GLY A 191 28.93 -4.71 -2.11
N LYS A 192 28.56 -5.40 -1.03
CA LYS A 192 29.18 -6.69 -0.70
C LYS A 192 29.09 -7.58 -1.97
N PRO A 193 30.19 -8.24 -2.37
CA PRO A 193 30.20 -9.07 -3.57
C PRO A 193 29.07 -10.09 -3.50
N ALA A 194 28.37 -10.29 -4.62
CA ALA A 194 27.31 -11.27 -4.75
C ALA A 194 27.82 -12.63 -4.27
N VAL A 195 27.15 -13.20 -3.26
CA VAL A 195 27.36 -14.61 -2.92
C VAL A 195 26.87 -15.40 -4.14
N LYS A 196 27.80 -16.08 -4.82
CA LYS A 196 27.47 -16.94 -5.96
C LYS A 196 26.39 -17.93 -5.51
N PRO A 197 25.29 -18.12 -6.26
CA PRO A 197 24.38 -19.22 -5.98
C PRO A 197 25.18 -20.53 -5.99
N ALA A 198 24.95 -21.37 -4.99
CA ALA A 198 25.47 -22.74 -5.01
C ALA A 198 24.98 -23.43 -6.31
N PRO A 199 25.81 -24.26 -6.98
CA PRO A 199 25.40 -24.90 -8.21
C PRO A 199 24.17 -25.79 -7.95
N ALA A 200 23.08 -25.52 -8.65
CA ALA A 200 21.97 -26.46 -8.73
C ALA A 200 22.43 -27.65 -9.59
N GLU A 201 22.58 -28.83 -8.97
CA GLU A 201 22.76 -30.08 -9.70
C GLU A 201 21.49 -30.37 -10.49
N GLN A 202 21.57 -30.22 -11.82
CA GLN A 202 20.57 -30.71 -12.75
C GLN A 202 20.74 -32.22 -12.89
N LYS A 203 19.81 -33.00 -12.36
CA LYS A 203 19.62 -34.39 -12.78
C LYS A 203 18.30 -34.48 -13.56
N LEU A 204 18.42 -34.48 -14.89
CA LEU A 204 17.35 -34.85 -15.81
C LEU A 204 17.09 -36.36 -15.66
N GLU A 205 15.90 -36.73 -15.18
CA GLU A 205 15.28 -38.02 -15.51
C GLU A 205 13.78 -37.77 -15.74
N GLN A 206 13.34 -37.88 -16.99
CA GLN A 206 11.92 -37.97 -17.35
C GLN A 206 11.46 -39.42 -17.25
N PRO A 207 10.22 -39.67 -16.81
CA PRO A 207 9.47 -40.83 -17.26
C PRO A 207 8.23 -40.42 -18.06
N SER A 208 8.05 -41.14 -19.16
CA SER A 208 6.95 -41.05 -20.11
C SER A 208 5.69 -41.81 -19.67
N SER A 209 4.56 -41.34 -20.20
CA SER A 209 3.33 -42.07 -20.60
C SER A 209 2.16 -42.28 -19.62
N THR A 210 0.99 -41.82 -20.12
CA THR A 210 -0.37 -42.41 -20.08
C THR A 210 -1.30 -42.26 -18.86
N GLY A 211 -2.14 -41.20 -18.91
CA GLY A 211 -3.59 -41.12 -18.54
C GLY A 211 -4.00 -41.04 -17.06
N PRO A 212 -5.26 -40.68 -16.71
CA PRO A 212 -6.32 -39.98 -17.47
C PRO A 212 -6.48 -38.49 -17.04
N GLN A 213 -7.30 -37.74 -17.79
CA GLN A 213 -7.58 -36.32 -17.57
C GLN A 213 -8.10 -36.04 -16.15
N ALA A 214 -7.37 -35.21 -15.40
CA ALA A 214 -7.83 -34.63 -14.14
C ALA A 214 -8.26 -33.19 -14.41
N GLU A 215 -9.49 -32.90 -14.02
CA GLU A 215 -10.21 -31.64 -14.19
C GLU A 215 -9.41 -30.45 -13.62
N GLU A 216 -9.24 -29.42 -14.44
CA GLU A 216 -8.82 -28.11 -13.98
C GLU A 216 -9.93 -27.54 -13.09
N VAL A 217 -9.61 -27.22 -11.83
CA VAL A 217 -10.50 -26.44 -10.96
C VAL A 217 -10.05 -24.97 -11.04
N PRO A 218 -10.82 -24.07 -11.69
CA PRO A 218 -10.50 -22.66 -11.75
C PRO A 218 -10.74 -22.01 -10.38
N CYS A 219 -9.73 -21.31 -9.86
CA CYS A 219 -9.74 -20.73 -8.51
C CYS A 219 -10.59 -19.44 -8.37
N CYS A 220 -11.23 -18.93 -9.43
CA CYS A 220 -12.04 -17.70 -9.36
C CYS A 220 -13.00 -17.61 -10.57
N ALA A 221 -14.16 -18.25 -10.49
CA ALA A 221 -15.36 -17.87 -11.23
C ALA A 221 -16.58 -18.49 -10.54
N ASP A 222 -17.69 -17.75 -10.52
CA ASP A 222 -19.02 -18.14 -10.03
C ASP A 222 -19.30 -18.00 -8.53
N ALA A 223 -19.58 -16.76 -8.14
CA ALA A 223 -20.52 -16.48 -7.05
C ALA A 223 -21.47 -15.34 -7.45
N VAL A 224 -22.28 -15.58 -8.49
CA VAL A 224 -23.49 -14.79 -8.73
C VAL A 224 -24.63 -15.74 -9.06
N THR A 225 -25.42 -16.15 -8.05
CA THR A 225 -26.87 -16.33 -8.14
C THR A 225 -27.46 -16.62 -6.76
N SER A 226 -28.19 -15.62 -6.26
CA SER A 226 -29.32 -15.67 -5.32
C SER A 226 -29.41 -16.76 -4.24
N THR A 227 -29.25 -16.34 -2.98
CA THR A 227 -30.22 -16.69 -1.93
C THR A 227 -30.55 -15.45 -1.12
N GLY A 228 -31.84 -15.17 -0.99
CA GLY A 228 -32.37 -13.92 -0.45
C GLY A 228 -32.20 -13.81 1.06
N GLN A 229 -31.65 -12.68 1.50
CA GLN A 229 -31.95 -12.07 2.78
C GLN A 229 -32.02 -10.55 2.58
N LYS A 230 -33.24 -10.00 2.68
CA LYS A 230 -33.48 -8.56 2.77
C LYS A 230 -32.79 -8.03 4.03
N ILE A 231 -31.66 -7.35 3.85
CA ILE A 231 -31.03 -6.51 4.87
C ILE A 231 -30.92 -5.11 4.27
N SER A 232 -31.44 -4.12 4.98
CA SER A 232 -31.63 -2.71 4.61
C SER A 232 -30.33 -1.95 4.37
N LYS A 233 -29.59 -2.27 3.30
CA LYS A 233 -28.29 -1.65 2.97
C LYS A 233 -28.37 -0.35 2.17
N ASP A 234 -29.55 0.05 1.71
CA ASP A 234 -29.68 1.26 0.88
C ASP A 234 -29.57 2.57 1.68
N SER A 235 -29.79 2.56 3.01
CA SER A 235 -29.76 3.80 3.81
C SER A 235 -28.35 4.34 4.04
N ASP A 236 -27.39 3.45 4.28
CA ASP A 236 -26.07 3.87 4.81
C ASP A 236 -25.15 4.32 3.68
N ILE A 237 -25.21 3.63 2.53
CA ILE A 237 -24.47 4.03 1.33
C ILE A 237 -25.06 5.33 0.76
N ALA A 238 -26.39 5.48 0.77
CA ALA A 238 -27.04 6.71 0.34
C ALA A 238 -26.68 7.89 1.28
N GLN A 239 -26.59 7.66 2.60
CA GLN A 239 -26.14 8.69 3.54
C GLN A 239 -24.68 9.10 3.35
N ILE A 240 -23.79 8.15 3.07
CA ILE A 240 -22.38 8.45 2.78
C ILE A 240 -22.27 9.27 1.48
N LYS A 241 -22.99 8.87 0.43
CA LYS A 241 -23.04 9.62 -0.85
C LYS A 241 -23.67 11.00 -0.67
N ALA A 242 -24.74 11.13 0.10
CA ALA A 242 -25.39 12.41 0.36
C ALA A 242 -24.45 13.37 1.11
N LYS A 243 -23.75 12.89 2.15
CA LYS A 243 -22.75 13.70 2.87
C LYS A 243 -21.56 14.11 2.00
N PHE A 244 -21.18 13.26 1.04
CA PHE A 244 -20.13 13.58 0.08
C PHE A 244 -20.57 14.67 -0.91
N ILE A 245 -21.80 14.61 -1.41
CA ILE A 245 -22.36 15.62 -2.33
C ILE A 245 -22.56 16.96 -1.61
N ASP A 246 -23.10 16.95 -0.39
CA ASP A 246 -23.37 18.16 0.41
C ASP A 246 -22.08 18.89 0.82
N PHE A 247 -20.96 18.17 0.92
CA PHE A 247 -19.63 18.76 1.15
C PHE A 247 -19.06 19.46 -0.09
N LEU A 248 -19.42 19.02 -1.30
CA LEU A 248 -18.86 19.55 -2.55
C LEU A 248 -19.53 20.86 -3.02
N GLY A 249 -20.59 21.31 -2.35
CA GLY A 249 -21.38 22.49 -2.69
C GLY A 249 -22.35 22.23 -3.82
#